data_AF-A0A969QVJ3-F1
#
_entry.id   AF-A0A969QVJ3-F1
#
_cell.length_a   1.000
_cell.length_b   1.000
_cell.length_c   1.000
_cell.angle_alpha   90.00
_cell.angle_beta   90.00
_cell.angle_gamma   90.00
#
_symmetry.space_group_name_H-M   'P 1'
#
loop_
_entity.id
_entity.type
_entity.pdbx_description
1 polymer ?
#
loop_
_entity_poly.entity_id
_entity_poly.type
_entity_poly.pdbx_seq_one_letter_code
_entity_poly.pdbx_strand_id
1 'polypeptide(L)'
;MDTGSNDSVALMKSIAPERSQRELAEKGSADFGFAFGDLARFRVSIFKQRGNVAMVLRQIPNNMLTPQQLGLPEVCVKLVLRPRGLFLVTGPTGSGKSTTLASLVNYINENVDHHIITI
;
A
#
# COMPACT_ATOMS: atom_id res chain seq x y z
N MET A 1 -29.19 18.87 -9.88
CA MET A 1 -27.72 18.84 -9.98
C MET A 1 -27.18 18.41 -8.63
N ASP A 2 -27.04 17.10 -8.37
CA ASP A 2 -26.43 16.59 -7.12
C ASP A 2 -26.02 15.10 -7.22
N THR A 3 -25.77 14.60 -8.43
CA THR A 3 -25.61 13.15 -8.68
C THR A 3 -24.29 12.60 -8.13
N GLY A 4 -23.20 13.39 -8.17
CA GLY A 4 -21.87 12.92 -7.77
C GLY A 4 -21.69 12.61 -6.28
N SER A 5 -22.48 13.23 -5.40
CA SER A 5 -22.43 12.93 -3.95
C SER A 5 -23.07 11.58 -3.65
N ASN A 6 -24.19 11.26 -4.30
CA ASN A 6 -24.87 9.97 -4.18
C ASN A 6 -24.01 8.82 -4.74
N ASP A 7 -23.35 9.03 -5.87
CA ASP A 7 -22.50 8.00 -6.49
C ASP A 7 -21.28 7.67 -5.60
N SER A 8 -20.64 8.69 -5.04
CA SER A 8 -19.48 8.51 -4.15
C SER A 8 -19.86 7.76 -2.87
N VAL A 9 -21.04 8.05 -2.30
CA VAL A 9 -21.57 7.33 -1.14
C VAL A 9 -21.91 5.88 -1.49
N ALA A 10 -22.53 5.64 -2.64
CA ALA A 10 -22.87 4.30 -3.10
C ALA A 10 -21.61 3.44 -3.30
N LEU A 11 -20.60 4.00 -3.98
CA LEU A 11 -19.32 3.32 -4.19
C LEU A 11 -18.62 3.03 -2.86
N MET A 12 -18.57 4.01 -1.94
CA MET A 12 -18.01 3.82 -0.61
C MET A 12 -18.68 2.66 0.13
N LYS A 13 -20.01 2.62 0.15
CA LYS A 13 -20.76 1.55 0.82
C LYS A 13 -20.51 0.17 0.22
N SER A 14 -20.21 0.09 -1.09
CA SER A 14 -19.97 -1.17 -1.78
C SER A 14 -18.62 -1.81 -1.46
N ILE A 15 -17.59 -1.03 -1.10
CA ILE A 15 -16.23 -1.54 -0.87
C ILE A 15 -15.70 -1.34 0.54
N ALA A 16 -16.28 -0.41 1.32
CA ALA A 16 -15.83 -0.13 2.68
C ALA A 16 -16.44 -1.12 3.69
N PRO A 17 -15.63 -1.79 4.53
CA PRO A 17 -16.15 -2.58 5.65
C PRO A 17 -17.00 -1.73 6.58
N GLU A 18 -18.03 -2.32 7.21
CA GLU A 18 -18.91 -1.58 8.13
C GLU A 18 -18.15 -0.78 9.20
N ARG A 19 -17.07 -1.35 9.74
CA ARG A 19 -16.22 -0.67 10.72
C ARG A 19 -15.68 0.65 10.16
N SER A 20 -15.20 0.67 8.92
CA SER A 20 -14.67 1.87 8.27
C SER A 20 -15.78 2.88 7.94
N GLN A 21 -17.00 2.41 7.64
CA GLN A 21 -18.15 3.30 7.44
C GLN A 21 -18.56 4.01 8.74
N ARG A 22 -18.56 3.27 9.86
CA ARG A 22 -18.80 3.85 11.20
C ARG A 22 -17.70 4.83 11.58
N GLU A 23 -16.44 4.47 11.32
CA GLU A 23 -15.31 5.36 11.59
C GLU A 23 -15.36 6.65 10.75
N LEU A 24 -15.77 6.58 9.48
CA LEU A 24 -16.03 7.76 8.65
C LEU A 24 -17.14 8.65 9.24
N ALA A 25 -18.19 8.06 9.81
CA ALA A 25 -19.29 8.79 10.43
C ALA A 25 -18.86 9.51 11.72
N GLU A 26 -18.06 8.83 12.56
CA GLU A 26 -17.61 9.31 13.86
C GLU A 26 -16.42 10.28 13.77
N LYS A 27 -15.41 9.95 12.96
CA LYS A 27 -14.12 10.65 12.90
C LYS A 27 -13.93 11.49 11.64
N GLY A 28 -14.75 11.28 10.61
CA GLY A 28 -14.66 12.00 9.34
C GLY A 28 -13.69 11.40 8.31
N SER A 29 -12.96 10.34 8.66
CA SER A 29 -12.14 9.56 7.72
C SER A 29 -11.89 8.12 8.20
N ALA A 30 -11.49 7.24 7.28
CA ALA A 30 -11.03 5.88 7.59
C ALA A 30 -10.10 5.34 6.47
N ASP A 31 -9.20 4.40 6.83
CA ASP A 31 -8.31 3.69 5.92
C ASP A 31 -8.55 2.18 5.97
N PHE A 32 -8.55 1.51 4.82
CA PHE A 32 -8.65 0.04 4.75
C PHE A 32 -8.01 -0.53 3.48
N GLY A 33 -7.76 -1.84 3.49
CA GLY A 33 -7.38 -2.60 2.30
C GLY A 33 -8.61 -3.14 1.57
N PHE A 34 -8.62 -3.04 0.25
CA PHE A 34 -9.66 -3.62 -0.61
C PHE A 34 -9.01 -4.51 -1.67
N ALA A 35 -9.53 -5.72 -1.85
CA ALA A 35 -9.09 -6.63 -2.91
C ALA A 35 -10.24 -6.82 -3.91
N PHE A 36 -9.96 -6.59 -5.19
CA PHE A 36 -10.90 -6.82 -6.28
C PHE A 36 -10.56 -8.17 -6.95
N GLY A 37 -11.02 -9.25 -6.31
CA GLY A 37 -10.58 -10.61 -6.65
C GLY A 37 -9.05 -10.69 -6.68
N ASP A 38 -8.52 -11.39 -7.69
CA ASP A 38 -7.08 -11.51 -7.93
C ASP A 38 -6.53 -10.42 -8.87
N LEU A 39 -7.38 -9.53 -9.38
CA LEU A 39 -7.00 -8.55 -10.40
C LEU A 39 -6.22 -7.37 -9.83
N ALA A 40 -6.62 -6.87 -8.66
CA ALA A 40 -6.00 -5.70 -8.04
C ALA A 40 -6.27 -5.62 -6.55
N ARG A 41 -5.31 -5.05 -5.82
CA ARG A 41 -5.46 -4.67 -4.43
C ARG A 41 -5.30 -3.17 -4.29
N PHE A 42 -5.99 -2.57 -3.34
CA PHE A 42 -5.97 -1.14 -3.09
C PHE A 42 -5.83 -0.84 -1.60
N ARG A 43 -5.06 0.19 -1.28
CA ARG A 43 -5.19 0.92 -0.02
C ARG A 43 -6.16 2.06 -0.25
N VAL A 44 -7.31 2.01 0.40
CA VAL A 44 -8.41 2.96 0.24
C VAL A 44 -8.43 3.89 1.44
N SER A 45 -8.50 5.19 1.17
CA SER A 45 -8.76 6.23 2.17
C SER A 45 -10.11 6.87 1.85
N ILE A 46 -11.05 6.86 2.80
CA ILE A 46 -12.35 7.54 2.69
C ILE A 46 -12.41 8.70 3.66
N PHE A 47 -12.98 9.84 3.25
CA PHE A 47 -13.03 11.05 4.07
C PHE A 47 -14.15 11.99 3.63
N LYS A 48 -14.51 12.96 4.48
CA LYS A 48 -15.45 14.03 4.12
C LYS A 48 -14.72 15.26 3.57
N GLN A 49 -15.12 15.73 2.39
CA GLN A 49 -14.63 16.96 1.78
C GLN A 49 -15.82 17.87 1.46
N ARG A 50 -15.86 19.06 2.10
CA ARG A 50 -16.97 20.03 1.95
C ARG A 50 -18.36 19.39 2.16
N GLY A 51 -18.47 18.49 3.14
CA GLY A 51 -19.71 17.77 3.46
C GLY A 51 -20.00 16.55 2.59
N ASN A 52 -19.26 16.33 1.50
CA ASN A 52 -19.43 15.17 0.62
C ASN A 52 -18.43 14.06 0.95
N VAL A 53 -18.79 12.81 0.67
CA VAL A 53 -17.86 11.68 0.76
C VAL A 53 -16.90 11.73 -0.42
N ALA A 54 -15.60 11.61 -0.13
CA ALA A 54 -14.52 11.47 -1.10
C ALA A 54 -13.70 10.21 -0.78
N MET A 55 -13.07 9.66 -1.82
CA MET A 55 -12.30 8.42 -1.72
C MET A 55 -11.02 8.52 -2.54
N VAL A 56 -9.93 7.96 -2.03
CA VAL A 56 -8.66 7.79 -2.74
C VAL A 56 -8.31 6.31 -2.73
N LEU A 57 -8.17 5.72 -3.92
CA LEU A 57 -7.76 4.33 -4.11
C LEU A 57 -6.32 4.31 -4.63
N ARG A 58 -5.39 3.84 -3.81
CA ARG A 58 -3.99 3.62 -4.22
C ARG A 58 -3.79 2.15 -4.51
N GLN A 59 -3.50 1.82 -5.77
CA GLN A 59 -3.23 0.45 -6.17
C GLN A 59 -1.99 -0.09 -5.45
N ILE A 60 -2.13 -1.29 -4.90
CA ILE A 60 -1.05 -2.11 -4.36
C ILE A 60 -0.60 -3.02 -5.52
N PRO A 61 0.65 -2.94 -5.97
CA PRO A 61 1.16 -3.78 -7.05
C PRO A 61 1.05 -5.26 -6.69
N ASN A 62 0.53 -6.08 -7.61
CA ASN A 62 0.45 -7.54 -7.42
C ASN A 62 1.79 -8.25 -7.69
N ASN A 63 2.61 -7.69 -8.59
CA ASN A 63 3.89 -8.28 -8.94
C ASN A 63 5.02 -7.57 -8.21
N MET A 64 5.72 -8.31 -7.35
CA MET A 64 6.98 -7.85 -6.78
C MET A 64 8.08 -8.00 -7.83
N LEU A 65 8.81 -6.92 -8.08
CA LEU A 65 9.98 -6.93 -8.97
C LEU A 65 11.19 -7.46 -8.21
N THR A 66 12.00 -8.30 -8.84
CA THR A 66 13.27 -8.76 -8.24
C THR A 66 14.29 -7.62 -8.21
N PRO A 67 15.33 -7.70 -7.35
CA PRO A 67 16.40 -6.70 -7.33
C PRO A 67 17.05 -6.49 -8.71
N GLN A 68 17.17 -7.56 -9.50
CA GLN A 68 17.73 -7.54 -10.84
C GLN A 68 16.82 -6.82 -11.84
N GLN A 69 15.51 -7.05 -11.77
CA GLN A 69 14.53 -6.35 -12.62
C GLN A 69 14.48 -4.84 -12.32
N LEU A 70 14.75 -4.45 -11.07
CA LEU A 70 14.90 -3.06 -10.67
C LEU A 70 16.24 -2.43 -11.05
N GLY A 71 17.18 -3.22 -11.58
CA GLY A 71 18.53 -2.75 -11.89
C GLY A 71 19.34 -2.39 -10.64
N LEU A 72 19.01 -2.98 -9.48
CA LEU A 72 19.76 -2.72 -8.25
C LEU A 72 21.17 -3.32 -8.37
N PRO A 73 22.22 -2.58 -7.98
CA PRO A 73 23.56 -3.13 -7.89
C PRO A 73 23.61 -4.34 -6.95
N GLU A 74 24.43 -5.34 -7.30
CA GLU A 74 24.58 -6.57 -6.51
C GLU A 74 24.99 -6.29 -5.05
N VAL A 75 25.71 -5.19 -4.80
CA VAL A 75 26.09 -4.76 -3.45
C VAL A 75 24.86 -4.52 -2.56
N CYS A 76 23.73 -4.05 -3.10
CA CYS A 76 22.50 -3.88 -2.32
C CYS A 76 21.99 -5.22 -1.79
N VAL A 77 22.00 -6.27 -2.62
CA VAL A 77 21.61 -7.64 -2.22
C VAL A 77 22.56 -8.17 -1.15
N LYS A 78 23.89 -7.99 -1.33
CA LYS A 78 24.89 -8.41 -0.33
C LYS A 78 24.72 -7.69 1.01
N LEU A 79 24.32 -6.41 1.00
CA LEU A 79 24.11 -5.63 2.22
C LEU A 79 22.89 -6.10 3.01
N VAL A 80 21.78 -6.44 2.35
CA VAL A 80 20.55 -6.87 3.05
C VAL A 80 20.64 -8.28 3.62
N LEU A 81 21.61 -9.09 3.16
CA LEU A 81 21.90 -10.43 3.71
C LEU A 81 22.84 -10.39 4.92
N ARG A 82 23.33 -9.22 5.33
CA ARG A 82 24.14 -9.12 6.54
C ARG A 82 23.30 -9.49 7.77
N PRO A 83 23.86 -10.23 8.74
CA PRO A 83 23.08 -10.76 9.87
C PRO A 83 22.46 -9.67 10.74
N ARG A 84 23.05 -8.46 10.76
CA ARG A 84 22.58 -7.30 11.54
C ARG A 84 23.01 -6.00 10.87
N GLY A 85 22.23 -4.95 11.06
CA GLY A 85 22.54 -3.60 10.59
C GLY A 85 21.28 -2.75 10.42
N LEU A 86 21.48 -1.50 10.02
CA LEU A 86 20.43 -0.59 9.62
C LEU A 86 20.58 -0.28 8.12
N PHE A 87 19.54 -0.56 7.34
CA PHE A 87 19.50 -0.29 5.91
C PHE A 87 18.45 0.80 5.63
N LEU A 88 18.90 1.94 5.11
CA LEU A 88 18.03 3.09 4.85
C LEU A 88 17.84 3.28 3.35
N VAL A 89 16.58 3.26 2.90
CA VAL A 89 16.21 3.61 1.52
C VAL A 89 15.62 5.02 1.51
N THR A 90 16.34 5.97 0.91
CA THR A 90 15.98 7.40 0.92
C THR A 90 15.69 7.93 -0.48
N GLY A 91 15.08 9.11 -0.57
CA GLY A 91 14.68 9.75 -1.83
C GLY A 91 13.31 10.45 -1.77
N PRO A 92 12.97 11.29 -2.75
CA PRO A 92 11.71 12.05 -2.79
C PRO A 92 10.48 11.15 -3.05
N THR A 93 9.27 11.69 -2.88
CA THR A 93 8.03 10.97 -3.20
C THR A 93 8.03 10.51 -4.66
N GLY A 94 7.61 9.26 -4.90
CA GLY A 94 7.61 8.67 -6.25
C GLY A 94 8.93 8.08 -6.74
N SER A 95 10.03 8.17 -5.97
CA SER A 95 11.35 7.68 -6.39
C SER A 95 11.56 6.15 -6.30
N GLY A 96 10.51 5.36 -6.09
CA GLY A 96 10.60 3.90 -6.02
C GLY A 96 11.07 3.31 -4.68
N LYS A 97 11.23 4.09 -3.60
CA LYS A 97 11.71 3.60 -2.28
C LYS A 97 10.99 2.35 -1.78
N SER A 98 9.66 2.40 -1.74
CA SER A 98 8.83 1.29 -1.27
C SER A 98 8.97 0.07 -2.17
N THR A 99 9.11 0.28 -3.48
CA THR A 99 9.36 -0.78 -4.46
C THR A 99 10.72 -1.44 -4.24
N THR A 100 11.78 -0.64 -4.04
CA THR A 100 13.13 -1.14 -3.71
C THR A 100 13.15 -1.91 -2.41
N LEU A 101 12.54 -1.37 -1.35
CA LEU A 101 12.51 -2.04 -0.05
C LEU A 101 11.70 -3.34 -0.10
N ALA A 102 10.53 -3.33 -0.74
CA ALA A 102 9.71 -4.52 -0.92
C ALA A 102 10.43 -5.60 -1.73
N SER A 103 11.15 -5.22 -2.79
CA SER A 103 11.96 -6.13 -3.60
C SER A 103 13.07 -6.81 -2.78
N LEU A 104 13.79 -6.04 -1.97
CA LEU A 104 14.86 -6.57 -1.11
C LEU A 104 14.31 -7.44 0.03
N VAL A 105 13.20 -7.04 0.65
CA VAL A 105 12.53 -7.84 1.70
C VAL A 105 12.02 -9.15 1.12
N ASN A 106 11.44 -9.14 -0.08
CA ASN A 106 11.00 -10.36 -0.75
C ASN A 106 12.20 -11.27 -1.10
N TYR A 107 13.32 -10.69 -1.53
CA TYR A 107 14.53 -11.47 -1.75
C TYR A 107 14.99 -12.20 -0.48
N ILE A 108 14.92 -11.55 0.70
CA ILE A 108 15.21 -12.22 1.97
C ILE A 108 14.19 -13.34 2.23
N ASN A 109 12.90 -13.07 2.05
CA ASN A 109 11.80 -14.02 2.26
C ASN A 109 11.95 -15.30 1.41
N GLU A 110 12.49 -15.19 0.19
CA GLU A 110 12.67 -16.32 -0.72
C GLU A 110 13.97 -17.10 -0.52
N ASN A 111 15.01 -16.47 0.04
CA ASN A 111 16.37 -17.04 0.06
C ASN A 111 16.89 -17.35 1.46
N VAL A 112 16.21 -16.91 2.52
CA VAL A 112 16.71 -17.07 3.89
C VAL A 112 15.60 -17.44 4.86
N ASP A 113 15.87 -18.44 5.70
CA ASP A 113 14.97 -18.87 6.76
C ASP A 113 15.05 -17.91 7.96
N HIS A 114 14.32 -16.79 7.88
CA HIS A 114 14.26 -15.77 8.91
C HIS A 114 12.81 -15.32 9.17
N HIS A 115 12.58 -14.79 10.37
CA HIS A 115 11.32 -14.14 10.71
C HIS A 115 11.37 -12.65 10.33
N ILE A 116 10.57 -12.25 9.34
CA ILE A 116 10.46 -10.86 8.87
C ILE A 116 9.23 -10.20 9.51
N ILE A 117 9.43 -9.05 10.16
CA ILE A 117 8.35 -8.26 10.75
C ILE A 117 8.30 -6.89 10.07
N THR A 118 7.12 -6.52 9.54
CA THR A 118 6.84 -5.20 8.95
C THR A 118 5.78 -4.47 9.76
N ILE A 119 5.92 -3.16 9.92
CA ILE A 119 5.00 -2.27 10.65
C ILE A 119 4.33 -1.30 9.68
#